data_AF-A0A371G2D9-F1
#
_entry.id   AF-A0A371G2D9-F1
#
_cell.length_a   1.000
_cell.length_b   1.000
_cell.length_c   1.000
_cell.angle_alpha   90.00
_cell.angle_beta   90.00
_cell.angle_gamma   90.00
#
_symmetry.space_group_name_H-M   'P 1'
#
loop_
_entity.id
_entity.type
_entity.pdbx_description
1 polymer ?
#
loop_
_entity_poly.entity_id
_entity_poly.type
_entity_poly.pdbx_seq_one_letter_code
_entity_poly.pdbx_strand_id
1 'polypeptide(L)' 'MEDVHRLHISEQGLPKRSLPTTYRLVDGASRYNLLSFMDAYSKYNQIWMHPSNKAKMTFIIDDGNFCYKNESATY' A
#
# COMPACT_ATOMS: atom_id res chain seq x y z
N MET A 1 -3.43 -42.01 -18.69
CA MET A 1 -2.64 -41.01 -17.94
C MET A 1 -3.61 -40.04 -17.34
N GLU A 2 -3.49 -39.85 -16.04
CA GLU A 2 -4.48 -39.27 -15.16
C GLU A 2 -4.72 -37.79 -15.44
N ASP A 3 -5.99 -37.45 -15.26
CA ASP A 3 -6.59 -36.14 -15.14
C ASP A 3 -5.75 -35.23 -14.22
N VAL A 4 -4.97 -34.31 -14.82
CA VAL A 4 -4.30 -33.21 -14.10
C VAL A 4 -5.35 -32.17 -13.75
N HIS A 5 -6.14 -32.57 -12.77
CA HIS A 5 -7.08 -31.74 -12.06
C HIS A 5 -6.32 -30.61 -11.36
N ARG A 6 -6.75 -29.36 -11.58
CA ARG A 6 -6.48 -28.16 -10.76
C ARG A 6 -4.99 -27.76 -10.73
N LEU A 7 -4.61 -26.64 -11.34
CA LEU A 7 -4.81 -25.35 -10.70
C LEU A 7 -4.55 -24.21 -11.72
N HIS A 8 -5.45 -24.02 -12.68
CA HIS A 8 -5.60 -22.69 -13.26
C HIS A 8 -6.39 -21.89 -12.22
N ILE A 9 -5.71 -21.32 -11.21
CA ILE A 9 -6.37 -20.37 -10.32
C ILE A 9 -6.88 -19.25 -11.20
N SER A 10 -8.21 -19.20 -11.26
CA SER A 10 -8.99 -18.13 -11.82
C SER A 10 -8.58 -16.80 -11.16
N GLU A 11 -7.74 -16.04 -11.84
CA GLU A 11 -7.64 -14.58 -11.66
C GLU A 11 -8.94 -13.87 -12.14
N GLN A 12 -9.98 -14.64 -12.54
CA GLN A 12 -11.27 -14.11 -12.97
C GLN A 12 -12.33 -14.11 -11.85
N GLY A 13 -11.95 -14.45 -10.61
CA GLY A 13 -12.89 -14.57 -9.49
C GLY A 13 -12.71 -13.56 -8.35
N LEU A 14 -11.58 -12.86 -8.25
CA LEU A 14 -11.40 -11.91 -7.15
C LEU A 14 -12.04 -10.58 -7.54
N PRO A 15 -13.14 -10.14 -6.88
CA PRO A 15 -13.68 -8.82 -7.14
C PRO A 15 -12.57 -7.80 -6.93
N LYS A 16 -12.32 -6.95 -7.94
CA LYS A 16 -11.42 -5.80 -7.80
C LYS A 16 -11.85 -5.06 -6.54
N ARG A 17 -11.10 -5.20 -5.45
CA ARG A 17 -11.42 -4.56 -4.18
C ARG A 17 -11.19 -3.07 -4.37
N SER A 18 -12.28 -2.32 -4.55
CA SER A 18 -12.22 -0.87 -4.55
C SER A 18 -11.93 -0.38 -3.14
N LEU A 19 -11.04 0.60 -3.04
CA LEU A 19 -10.79 1.25 -1.77
C LEU A 19 -12.08 1.98 -1.33
N PRO A 20 -12.48 1.86 -0.06
CA PRO A 20 -13.63 2.59 0.44
C PRO A 20 -13.37 4.10 0.39
N THR A 21 -14.40 4.86 0.01
CA THR A 21 -14.35 6.32 0.08
C THR A 21 -14.17 6.78 1.53
N THR A 22 -13.49 7.90 1.76
CA THR A 22 -13.29 8.47 3.10
C THR A 22 -14.60 8.61 3.89
N TYR A 23 -15.68 9.08 3.24
CA TYR A 23 -16.99 9.22 3.90
C TYR A 23 -17.55 7.91 4.46
N ARG A 24 -17.38 6.79 3.74
CA ARG A 24 -17.82 5.46 4.19
C ARG A 24 -16.99 4.95 5.37
N LEU A 25 -15.71 5.27 5.42
CA LEU A 25 -14.85 4.95 6.56
C LEU A 25 -15.26 5.76 7.80
N VAL A 26 -15.51 7.06 7.61
CA VAL A 26 -15.92 7.97 8.69
C VAL A 26 -17.28 7.59 9.26
N ASP A 27 -18.29 7.37 8.42
CA ASP A 27 -19.64 6.95 8.88
C ASP A 27 -19.61 5.59 9.59
N GLY A 28 -18.74 4.67 9.17
CA GLY A 28 -18.53 3.41 9.88
C GLY A 28 -17.91 3.63 11.26
N ALA A 29 -16.85 4.44 11.34
CA ALA A 29 -16.12 4.71 12.57
C ALA A 29 -16.93 5.52 13.59
N SER A 30 -17.77 6.46 13.16
CA SER A 30 -18.55 7.33 14.05
C SER A 30 -19.66 6.62 14.82
N ARG A 31 -19.96 5.36 14.48
CA ARG A 31 -20.98 4.54 15.15
C ARG A 31 -20.46 3.83 16.40
N TYR A 32 -19.17 3.95 16.70
CA TYR A 32 -18.55 3.33 17.86
C TYR A 32 -18.29 4.36 18.97
N ASN A 33 -18.57 3.97 20.22
CA ASN A 33 -18.36 4.83 21.39
C ASN A 33 -16.89 5.01 21.78
N LEU A 34 -16.02 4.12 21.32
CA LEU A 34 -14.58 4.15 21.57
C LEU A 34 -13.84 3.63 20.33
N LEU A 35 -12.81 4.37 19.91
CA LEU A 35 -11.89 3.98 18.83
C LEU A 35 -10.46 3.95 19.39
N SER A 36 -9.65 3.00 18.91
CA SER A 36 -8.21 2.97 19.13
C SER A 36 -7.49 3.06 17.79
N PHE A 37 -6.49 3.93 17.70
CA PHE A 37 -5.66 4.09 16.50
C PHE A 37 -4.37 3.30 16.66
N MET A 38 -4.09 2.42 15.71
CA MET A 38 -2.84 1.69 15.67
C MET A 38 -1.81 2.46 14.85
N ASP A 39 -0.64 2.71 15.43
CA ASP A 39 0.50 3.21 14.67
C ASP A 39 1.10 2.06 13.84
N ALA A 40 0.76 2.05 12.55
CA ALA A 40 1.33 1.14 11.57
C ALA A 40 2.34 1.84 10.64
N TYR A 41 2.85 3.02 11.02
CA TYR A 41 3.65 3.87 10.14
C TYR A 41 4.95 3.19 9.69
N SER A 42 5.60 2.43 10.56
CA SER A 42 6.86 1.72 10.24
C SER A 42 6.74 0.78 9.04
N LYS A 43 5.54 0.25 8.78
CA LYS A 43 5.29 -0.64 7.64
C LYS A 43 5.26 0.11 6.30
N TYR A 44 4.94 1.39 6.29
CA TYR A 44 4.97 2.20 5.05
C TYR A 44 6.38 2.30 4.48
N ASN A 45 7.38 2.45 5.34
CA ASN A 45 8.78 2.57 4.92
C ASN A 45 9.33 1.27 4.29
N GLN A 46 8.65 0.13 4.46
CA GLN A 46 9.06 -1.14 3.84
C GLN A 46 8.51 -1.31 2.42
N ILE A 47 7.58 -0.46 1.99
CA ILE A 47 6.98 -0.53 0.66
C ILE A 47 7.81 0.31 -0.31
N TRP A 48 8.25 -0.33 -1.38
CA TRP A 48 9.06 0.31 -2.41
C TRP A 48 8.27 1.36 -3.19
N MET A 49 8.89 2.53 -3.38
CA MET A 49 8.32 3.57 -4.23
C MET A 49 8.49 3.26 -5.71
N HIS A 50 7.44 3.53 -6.47
CA HIS A 50 7.53 3.60 -7.92
C HIS A 50 8.57 4.66 -8.34
N PRO A 51 9.51 4.36 -9.26
CA PRO A 51 10.58 5.27 -9.64
C PRO A 51 10.13 6.68 -10.03
N SER A 52 8.99 6.82 -10.73
CA SER A 52 8.46 8.13 -11.16
C SER A 52 7.94 9.02 -10.01
N ASN A 53 7.68 8.46 -8.83
CA ASN A 53 7.14 9.19 -7.69
C ASN A 53 8.24 9.71 -6.74
N LYS A 54 9.49 9.26 -6.91
CA LYS A 54 10.61 9.57 -6.00
C LYS A 54 10.94 11.06 -5.96
N ALA A 55 10.96 11.72 -7.12
CA ALA A 55 11.22 13.16 -7.21
C ALA A 55 10.15 14.01 -6.52
N LYS A 56 8.94 13.47 -6.31
CA LYS A 56 7.85 14.17 -5.62
C LYS A 56 7.88 13.97 -4.09
N MET A 57 8.75 13.09 -3.61
CA MET A 57 8.85 12.69 -2.19
C MET A 57 10.17 13.16 -1.55
N THR A 58 10.88 14.09 -2.17
CA THR A 58 12.05 14.75 -1.57
C THR A 58 11.60 15.72 -0.48
N PHE A 59 12.25 15.67 0.67
CA PHE A 59 11.97 16.57 1.80
C PHE A 59 13.22 17.36 2.15
N ILE A 60 13.03 18.66 2.36
CA ILE A 60 14.08 19.58 2.81
C ILE A 60 14.03 19.59 4.34
N ILE A 61 15.18 19.36 4.97
CA ILE A 61 15.42 19.69 6.37
C ILE A 61 16.38 20.88 6.42
N ASP A 62 16.51 21.52 7.58
CA ASP A 62 17.33 22.73 7.73
C ASP A 62 18.78 22.57 7.24
N ASP A 63 19.29 21.33 7.24
CA ASP A 63 20.66 20.97 6.86
C ASP A 63 20.78 20.33 5.45
N GLY A 64 19.72 20.33 4.64
CA GLY A 64 19.77 19.88 3.24
C GLY A 64 18.54 19.10 2.75
N ASN A 65 18.64 18.56 1.54
CA ASN A 65 17.57 17.79 0.91
C ASN A 65 17.81 16.28 1.06
N PHE A 66 16.79 15.56 1.51
CA PHE A 66 16.81 14.11 1.67
C PHE A 66 15.88 13.45 0.65
N CYS A 67 16.34 12.35 0.07
CA CYS A 67 15.58 11.52 -0.87
C CYS A 67 15.56 10.07 -0.40
N TYR A 68 14.50 9.34 -0.78
CA TYR A 68 14.38 7.92 -0.42
C TYR A 68 15.36 7.05 -1.21
N LYS A 69 16.04 6.12 -0.55
CA LYS A 69 17.07 5.25 -1.15
C LYS A 69 16.46 4.19 -2.06
N ASN A 70 17.14 3.87 -3.16
CA ASN A 70 16.84 2.76 -4.07
C ASN A 70 17.79 1.58 -3.77
N GLU A 71 17.28 0.37 -3.58
CA GLU A 71 18.03 -0.86 -3.83
C GLU A 71 17.28 -1.63 -4.94
N SER A 72 17.51 -1.18 -6.16
CA SER A 72 17.23 -1.89 -7.42
C SER A 72 17.79 -1.05 -8.56
N ALA A 73 19.11 -1.01 -8.65
CA ALA A 73 19.78 -1.24 -9.92
C ALA A 73 20.22 -2.70 -9.81
N THR A 74 19.69 -3.62 -10.62
CA THR A 74 20.32 -3.99 -11.88
C THR A 74 19.29 -4.43 -12.92
N TYR A 75 19.62 -4.15 -14.18
CA TYR A 75 18.95 -4.55 -15.41
C TYR A 75 18.62 -6.04 -15.49
#